data_AF-A0A3D6DH52-F1
#
_entry.id   AF-A0A3D6DH52-F1
#
_cell.length_a   1.000
_cell.length_b   1.000
_cell.length_c   1.000
_cell.angle_alpha   90.00
_cell.angle_beta   90.00
_cell.angle_gamma   90.00
#
_symmetry.space_group_name_H-M   'P 1'
#
loop_
_entity.id
_entity.type
_entity.pdbx_description
1 polymer ?
#
loop_
_entity_poly.entity_id
_entity_poly.type
_entity_poly.pdbx_seq_one_letter_code
_entity_poly.pdbx_strand_id
1 'polypeptide(L)'
;ERINRWSCAMSLWSERPLTGWGPGTYQFVYAPHQRSEHRTIISTNNADRGNAHSEYLGPLAEQGIPGTLIILGILLACCNMGFRTYRALRDRDRWRSYWAMSIYLGLMTYFIHGVLNNYLDTDKASAPFWGFLAILVVIDLEVKKSAR
;
A
#
# COMPACT_ATOMS: atom_id res chain seq x y z
N GLU A 1 -7.13 6.90 -18.41
CA GLU A 1 -6.50 7.49 -17.22
C GLU A 1 -5.64 6.56 -16.35
N ARG A 2 -6.13 5.44 -15.79
CA ARG A 2 -5.27 4.57 -14.94
C ARG A 2 -4.02 4.06 -15.64
N ILE A 3 -4.16 3.44 -16.82
CA ILE A 3 -3.04 2.93 -17.61
C ILE A 3 -2.06 4.06 -17.98
N ASN A 4 -2.57 5.25 -18.29
CA ASN A 4 -1.76 6.44 -18.54
C ASN A 4 -0.91 6.80 -17.32
N ARG A 5 -1.52 6.89 -16.15
CA ARG A 5 -0.84 7.20 -14.88
C ARG A 5 0.16 6.10 -14.50
N TRP A 6 -0.15 4.84 -14.72
CA TRP A 6 0.80 3.74 -14.51
C TRP A 6 2.00 3.85 -15.45
N SER A 7 1.76 4.14 -16.72
CA SER A 7 2.83 4.37 -17.70
C SER A 7 3.72 5.55 -17.29
N CYS A 8 3.11 6.65 -16.80
CA CYS A 8 3.85 7.80 -16.28
C CYS A 8 4.67 7.43 -15.04
N ALA A 9 4.10 6.70 -14.09
CA ALA A 9 4.81 6.24 -12.88
C ALA A 9 6.03 5.38 -13.23
N MET A 10 5.90 4.47 -14.19
CA MET A 10 7.02 3.66 -14.68
C MET A 10 8.09 4.51 -15.38
N SER A 11 7.67 5.51 -16.16
CA SER A 11 8.60 6.44 -16.80
C SER A 11 9.35 7.30 -15.77
N LEU A 12 8.67 7.83 -14.76
CA LEU A 12 9.26 8.61 -13.67
C LEU A 12 10.27 7.77 -12.88
N TRP A 13 9.92 6.52 -12.57
CA TRP A 13 10.81 5.58 -11.91
C TRP A 13 12.05 5.29 -12.75
N SER A 14 11.91 5.11 -14.06
CA SER A 14 13.05 4.83 -14.95
C SER A 14 14.11 5.94 -14.96
N GLU A 15 13.72 7.19 -14.70
CA GLU A 15 14.65 8.31 -14.61
C GLU A 15 15.37 8.39 -13.25
N ARG A 16 14.68 8.04 -12.16
CA ARG A 16 15.20 8.13 -10.78
C ARG A 16 14.89 6.86 -9.98
N PRO A 17 15.51 5.72 -10.30
CA PRO A 17 15.07 4.42 -9.75
C PRO A 17 15.32 4.26 -8.26
N LEU A 18 16.31 4.95 -7.70
CA LEU A 18 16.70 4.81 -6.29
C LEU A 18 16.06 5.84 -5.37
N THR A 19 15.95 7.10 -5.81
CA THR A 19 15.51 8.20 -4.97
C THR A 19 14.09 8.67 -5.29
N GLY A 20 13.59 8.35 -6.48
CA GLY A 20 12.35 8.92 -7.00
C GLY A 20 12.40 10.45 -7.13
N TRP A 21 11.22 11.04 -7.15
CA TRP A 21 10.98 12.48 -7.36
C TRP A 21 10.64 13.27 -6.09
N GLY A 22 10.49 12.59 -4.95
CA GLY A 22 10.05 13.14 -3.67
C GLY A 22 8.67 12.61 -3.26
N PRO A 23 8.42 12.34 -1.96
CA PRO A 23 7.08 11.97 -1.48
C PRO A 23 6.02 13.03 -1.79
N GLY A 24 4.86 12.60 -2.29
CA GLY A 24 3.74 13.47 -2.63
C GLY A 24 3.94 14.34 -3.88
N THR A 25 5.02 14.13 -4.65
CA THR A 25 5.31 14.97 -5.81
C THR A 25 4.68 14.49 -7.11
N TYR A 26 4.09 13.29 -7.15
CA TYR A 26 3.64 12.66 -8.39
C TYR A 26 2.75 13.58 -9.24
N GLN A 27 1.77 14.26 -8.61
CA GLN A 27 0.86 15.18 -9.29
C GLN A 27 1.54 16.32 -10.05
N PHE A 28 2.72 16.77 -9.60
CA PHE A 28 3.44 17.89 -10.20
C PHE A 28 4.35 17.46 -11.34
N VAL A 29 4.83 16.22 -11.33
CA VAL A 29 5.91 15.75 -12.22
C VAL A 29 5.44 14.80 -13.31
N TYR A 30 4.23 14.22 -13.22
CA TYR A 30 3.81 13.19 -14.18
C TYR A 30 3.30 13.71 -15.53
N ALA A 31 2.92 15.00 -15.63
CA ALA A 31 2.32 15.58 -16.84
C ALA A 31 3.19 15.45 -18.12
N PRO A 32 4.52 15.72 -18.08
CA PRO A 32 5.39 15.53 -19.24
C PRO A 32 5.49 14.07 -19.73
N HIS A 33 5.24 13.10 -18.85
CA HIS A 33 5.35 11.68 -19.15
C HIS A 33 4.08 11.09 -19.77
N GLN A 34 3.01 11.87 -19.92
CA GLN A 34 1.75 11.40 -20.49
C GLN A 34 1.86 11.21 -22.01
N ARG A 35 1.76 9.95 -22.46
CA ARG A 35 1.71 9.59 -23.88
C ARG A 35 0.35 9.95 -24.49
N SER A 36 0.34 10.54 -25.67
CA SER A 36 -0.89 10.92 -26.41
C SER A 36 -1.84 9.73 -26.60
N GLU A 37 -1.30 8.53 -26.84
CA GLU A 37 -2.03 7.28 -27.03
C GLU A 37 -2.80 6.78 -25.80
N HIS A 38 -2.42 7.22 -24.59
CA HIS A 38 -3.05 6.79 -23.33
C HIS A 38 -3.89 7.89 -22.68
N ARG A 39 -3.87 9.11 -23.24
CA ARG A 39 -4.69 10.21 -22.74
C ARG A 39 -6.17 9.91 -22.95
N THR A 40 -6.94 10.37 -21.98
CA THR A 40 -8.40 10.29 -21.98
C THR A 40 -8.96 11.69 -21.77
N ILE A 41 -10.27 11.88 -21.94
CA ILE A 41 -10.93 13.19 -21.75
C ILE A 41 -10.73 13.78 -20.33
N ILE A 42 -10.38 12.95 -19.35
CA ILE A 42 -10.11 13.34 -17.96
C ILE A 42 -8.61 13.48 -17.64
N SER A 43 -7.72 13.35 -18.64
CA SER A 43 -6.28 13.55 -18.43
C SER A 43 -6.00 15.04 -18.20
N THR A 44 -5.28 15.34 -17.13
CA THR A 44 -4.95 16.71 -16.72
C THR A 44 -3.44 16.88 -16.64
N ASN A 45 -2.98 18.08 -17.01
CA ASN A 45 -1.62 18.55 -16.75
C ASN A 45 -1.57 19.55 -15.60
N ASN A 46 -2.73 19.96 -15.10
CA ASN A 46 -2.83 20.81 -13.93
C ASN A 46 -2.58 19.89 -12.73
N ALA A 47 -1.68 20.29 -11.83
CA ALA A 47 -1.31 19.51 -10.66
C ALA A 47 -2.41 19.55 -9.58
N ASP A 48 -3.63 19.16 -9.95
CA ASP A 48 -4.85 19.34 -9.17
C ASP A 48 -5.37 18.03 -8.57
N ARG A 49 -5.16 16.87 -9.24
CA ARG A 49 -5.72 15.55 -8.86
C ARG A 49 -4.87 14.34 -9.29
N GLY A 50 -3.56 14.49 -9.42
CA GLY A 50 -2.65 13.45 -9.94
C GLY A 50 -2.17 12.46 -8.88
N ASN A 51 -2.60 11.21 -8.92
CA ASN A 51 -2.05 10.10 -8.12
C ASN A 51 -1.86 8.90 -9.06
N ALA A 52 -0.85 8.06 -8.80
CA ALA A 52 -0.50 6.94 -9.67
C ALA A 52 -1.58 5.83 -9.78
N HIS A 53 -2.71 5.95 -9.08
CA HIS A 53 -3.75 4.94 -8.88
C HIS A 53 -3.19 3.57 -8.48
N SER A 54 -2.19 3.58 -7.61
CA SER A 54 -1.61 2.36 -7.05
C SER A 54 -0.80 2.72 -5.81
N GLU A 55 -1.06 2.02 -4.71
CA GLU A 55 -0.27 2.07 -3.47
C GLU A 55 1.18 1.57 -3.68
N TYR A 56 1.46 0.93 -4.81
CA TYR A 56 2.79 0.40 -5.12
C TYR A 56 3.55 1.29 -6.10
N LEU A 57 2.89 1.72 -7.20
CA LEU A 57 3.53 2.55 -8.23
C LEU A 57 3.73 4.00 -7.79
N GLY A 58 2.89 4.51 -6.89
CA GLY A 58 3.07 5.85 -6.31
C GLY A 58 4.42 5.96 -5.58
N PRO A 59 4.65 5.15 -4.53
CA PRO A 59 5.94 5.10 -3.84
C PRO A 59 7.12 4.74 -4.76
N LEU A 60 6.91 3.92 -5.80
CA LEU A 60 7.96 3.60 -6.77
C LEU A 60 8.42 4.84 -7.55
N ALA A 61 7.48 5.65 -8.03
CA ALA A 61 7.78 6.87 -8.77
C ALA A 61 8.32 7.98 -7.86
N GLU A 62 7.75 8.12 -6.66
CA GLU A 62 8.07 9.21 -5.73
C GLU A 62 9.32 8.96 -4.89
N GLN A 63 9.54 7.72 -4.45
CA GLN A 63 10.58 7.36 -3.49
C GLN A 63 11.53 6.27 -4.02
N GLY A 64 11.35 5.84 -5.27
CA GLY A 64 12.16 4.79 -5.89
C GLY A 64 11.93 3.41 -5.28
N ILE A 65 12.89 2.51 -5.53
CA ILE A 65 12.92 1.16 -4.97
C ILE A 65 12.74 1.16 -3.43
N PRO A 66 13.39 2.04 -2.63
CA PRO A 66 13.20 2.07 -1.18
C PRO A 66 11.74 2.25 -0.76
N GLY A 67 11.00 3.15 -1.41
CA GLY A 67 9.59 3.40 -1.09
C GLY A 67 8.72 2.16 -1.30
N THR A 68 8.86 1.49 -2.44
CA THR A 68 8.12 0.26 -2.73
C THR A 68 8.53 -0.88 -1.79
N LEU A 69 9.81 -1.00 -1.43
CA LEU A 69 10.27 -2.00 -0.47
C LEU A 69 9.65 -1.80 0.92
N ILE A 70 9.41 -0.57 1.36
CA ILE A 70 8.71 -0.30 2.62
C ILE A 70 7.27 -0.83 2.55
N ILE A 71 6.53 -0.52 1.47
CA ILE A 71 5.15 -1.02 1.29
C ILE A 71 5.11 -2.55 1.25
N LEU A 72 6.02 -3.18 0.50
CA LEU A 72 6.13 -4.63 0.45
C LEU A 72 6.56 -5.21 1.81
N GLY A 73 7.43 -4.53 2.54
CA GLY A 73 7.83 -4.91 3.89
C GLY A 73 6.66 -4.94 4.86
N ILE A 74 5.79 -3.92 4.81
CA ILE A 74 4.56 -3.85 5.61
C ILE A 74 3.62 -5.00 5.23
N LEU A 75 3.41 -5.25 3.93
CA LEU A 75 2.59 -6.37 3.44
C LEU A 75 3.13 -7.72 3.96
N LEU A 76 4.42 -7.98 3.78
CA LEU A 76 5.07 -9.23 4.21
C LEU A 76 5.03 -9.39 5.74
N ALA A 77 5.25 -8.30 6.49
CA ALA A 77 5.11 -8.31 7.94
C ALA A 77 3.67 -8.62 8.37
N CYS A 78 2.68 -8.04 7.70
CA CYS A 78 1.26 -8.30 7.94
C CYS A 78 0.91 -9.78 7.67
N CYS A 79 1.36 -10.33 6.54
CA CYS A 79 1.23 -11.76 6.23
C CYS A 79 1.86 -12.63 7.31
N ASN A 80 3.11 -12.36 7.67
CA ASN A 80 3.83 -13.14 8.67
C ASN A 80 3.11 -13.10 10.04
N MET A 81 2.68 -11.92 10.49
CA MET A 81 1.91 -11.76 11.74
C MET A 81 0.57 -12.50 11.67
N GLY A 82 -0.22 -12.34 10.59
CA GLY A 82 -1.50 -13.02 10.42
C GLY A 82 -1.38 -14.54 10.54
N PHE A 83 -0.46 -15.15 9.78
CA PHE A 83 -0.26 -16.61 9.82
C PHE A 83 0.34 -17.10 11.13
N ARG A 84 1.28 -16.37 11.72
CA ARG A 84 1.89 -16.75 13.00
C ARG A 84 0.86 -16.71 14.13
N THR A 85 0.15 -15.60 14.25
CA THR A 85 -0.87 -15.39 15.29
C THR A 85 -1.98 -16.43 15.19
N TYR A 86 -2.49 -16.69 13.98
CA TYR A 86 -3.49 -17.73 13.76
C TYR A 86 -2.99 -19.11 14.20
N ARG A 87 -1.80 -19.53 13.75
CA ARG A 87 -1.25 -20.85 14.11
C ARG A 87 -1.04 -21.01 15.62
N ALA A 88 -0.62 -19.95 16.30
CA ALA A 88 -0.39 -20.00 17.74
C ALA A 88 -1.69 -20.06 18.56
N LEU A 89 -2.77 -19.47 18.06
CA LEU A 89 -4.03 -19.36 18.78
C LEU A 89 -5.06 -20.44 18.39
N ARG A 90 -4.98 -21.04 17.20
CA ARG A 90 -6.03 -21.93 16.65
C ARG A 90 -6.51 -23.01 17.62
N ASP A 91 -5.58 -23.62 18.35
CA ASP A 91 -5.85 -24.74 19.26
C ASP A 91 -5.93 -24.31 20.74
N ARG A 92 -5.51 -23.07 21.08
CA ARG A 92 -5.50 -22.54 22.46
C ARG A 92 -6.66 -21.58 22.74
N ASP A 93 -6.95 -20.68 21.81
CA ASP A 93 -8.03 -19.71 21.87
C ASP A 93 -8.57 -19.49 20.44
N ARG A 94 -9.52 -20.35 20.06
CA ARG A 94 -10.11 -20.37 18.73
C ARG A 94 -10.80 -19.06 18.38
N TRP A 95 -11.39 -18.38 19.37
CA TRP A 95 -12.10 -17.11 19.15
C TRP A 95 -11.12 -16.00 18.78
N ARG A 96 -10.05 -15.80 19.56
CA ARG A 96 -9.00 -14.84 19.22
C ARG A 96 -8.31 -15.17 17.91
N SER A 97 -8.12 -16.47 17.61
CA SER A 97 -7.58 -16.92 16.33
C SER A 97 -8.43 -16.46 15.14
N TYR A 98 -9.76 -16.55 15.24
CA TYR A 98 -10.65 -16.08 14.18
C TYR A 98 -10.67 -14.56 14.07
N TRP A 99 -10.65 -13.83 15.19
CA TRP A 99 -10.53 -12.36 15.15
C TRP A 99 -9.25 -11.89 14.45
N ALA A 100 -8.10 -12.46 14.82
CA ALA A 100 -6.83 -12.13 14.18
C ALA A 100 -6.86 -12.43 12.68
N MET A 101 -7.45 -13.56 12.28
CA MET A 101 -7.61 -13.93 10.87
C MET A 101 -8.55 -12.96 10.13
N SER A 102 -9.69 -12.58 10.71
CA SER A 102 -10.62 -11.62 10.11
C SER A 102 -9.99 -10.26 9.89
N ILE A 103 -9.22 -9.76 10.86
CA ILE A 103 -8.47 -8.50 10.75
C ILE A 103 -7.43 -8.60 9.63
N TYR A 104 -6.66 -9.69 9.62
CA TYR A 104 -5.67 -9.95 8.58
C TYR A 104 -6.29 -9.99 7.17
N LEU A 105 -7.39 -10.71 6.98
CA LEU A 105 -8.08 -10.80 5.69
C LEU A 105 -8.68 -9.44 5.26
N GLY A 106 -9.17 -8.66 6.21
CA GLY A 106 -9.60 -7.28 5.96
C GLY A 106 -8.44 -6.40 5.45
N LEU A 107 -7.27 -6.49 6.09
CA LEU A 107 -6.06 -5.82 5.62
C LEU A 107 -5.62 -6.31 4.23
N MET A 108 -5.70 -7.62 3.96
CA MET A 108 -5.37 -8.16 2.63
C MET A 108 -6.30 -7.65 1.54
N THR A 109 -7.58 -7.47 1.85
CA THR A 109 -8.55 -6.85 0.92
C THR A 109 -8.08 -5.47 0.52
N TYR A 110 -7.55 -4.68 1.47
CA TYR A 110 -6.97 -3.38 1.18
C TYR A 110 -5.70 -3.47 0.32
N PHE A 111 -4.74 -4.34 0.65
CA PHE A 111 -3.52 -4.49 -0.14
C PHE A 111 -3.79 -4.92 -1.59
N ILE A 112 -4.77 -5.79 -1.81
CA ILE A 112 -5.22 -6.20 -3.15
C ILE A 112 -5.87 -5.01 -3.86
N HIS A 113 -6.73 -4.27 -3.17
CA HIS A 113 -7.34 -3.06 -3.71
C HIS A 113 -6.31 -1.98 -4.09
N GLY A 114 -5.24 -1.85 -3.29
CA GLY A 114 -4.12 -0.93 -3.49
C GLY A 114 -3.33 -1.17 -4.77
N VAL A 115 -3.54 -2.30 -5.47
CA VAL A 115 -2.98 -2.49 -6.81
C VAL A 115 -3.60 -1.51 -7.80
N LEU A 116 -4.91 -1.27 -7.66
CA LEU A 116 -5.73 -0.51 -8.62
C LEU A 116 -6.06 0.91 -8.19
N ASN A 117 -5.83 1.24 -6.92
CA ASN A 117 -6.08 2.57 -6.36
C ASN A 117 -5.04 2.90 -5.30
N ASN A 118 -5.04 4.15 -4.86
CA ASN A 118 -4.33 4.60 -3.67
C ASN A 118 -5.31 5.48 -2.90
N TYR A 119 -5.52 5.13 -1.62
CA TYR A 119 -6.43 5.78 -0.70
C TYR A 119 -5.79 6.04 0.67
N LEU A 120 -4.56 5.58 0.93
CA LEU A 120 -3.85 5.87 2.19
C LEU A 120 -3.51 7.36 2.33
N ASP A 121 -3.55 8.11 1.23
CA ASP A 121 -3.51 9.57 1.19
C ASP A 121 -4.78 10.24 1.74
N THR A 122 -5.86 9.49 1.93
CA THR A 122 -7.13 9.99 2.50
C THR A 122 -7.34 9.50 3.93
N ASP A 123 -7.70 10.42 4.83
CA ASP A 123 -7.93 10.11 6.25
C ASP A 123 -8.95 8.99 6.47
N LYS A 124 -9.99 8.94 5.61
CA LYS A 124 -11.10 8.00 5.70
C LYS A 124 -10.67 6.54 5.56
N ALA A 125 -9.69 6.27 4.70
CA ALA A 125 -9.18 4.90 4.50
C ALA A 125 -7.91 4.65 5.33
N SER A 126 -7.09 5.68 5.56
CA SER A 126 -5.87 5.59 6.34
C SER A 126 -6.13 5.20 7.80
N ALA A 127 -7.08 5.87 8.48
CA ALA A 127 -7.40 5.59 9.88
C ALA A 127 -7.79 4.11 10.16
N PRO A 128 -8.75 3.50 9.44
CA PRO A 128 -9.09 2.10 9.68
C PRO A 128 -7.95 1.14 9.29
N PHE A 129 -7.21 1.41 8.22
CA PHE A 129 -6.08 0.56 7.82
C PHE A 129 -5.02 0.47 8.92
N TRP A 130 -4.53 1.62 9.40
CA TRP A 130 -3.51 1.65 10.45
C TRP A 130 -4.03 1.16 11.80
N GLY A 131 -5.30 1.44 12.12
CA GLY A 131 -5.95 0.92 13.33
C GLY A 131 -6.02 -0.60 13.35
N PHE A 132 -6.45 -1.23 12.25
CA PHE A 132 -6.50 -2.69 12.14
C PHE A 132 -5.12 -3.34 12.15
N LEU A 133 -4.14 -2.70 11.50
CA LEU A 133 -2.75 -3.17 11.54
C LEU A 133 -2.20 -3.12 12.98
N ALA A 134 -2.46 -2.03 13.71
CA ALA A 134 -2.03 -1.89 15.11
C ALA A 134 -2.66 -2.97 16.00
N ILE A 135 -3.95 -3.27 15.83
CA ILE A 135 -4.61 -4.36 16.57
C ILE A 135 -3.93 -5.70 16.27
N LEU A 136 -3.64 -6.00 15.00
CA LEU A 136 -2.95 -7.25 14.64
C LEU A 136 -1.56 -7.34 15.28
N VAL A 137 -0.81 -6.24 15.33
CA VAL A 137 0.50 -6.15 16.00
C VAL A 137 0.36 -6.43 17.50
N VAL A 138 -0.63 -5.86 18.17
CA VAL A 138 -0.87 -6.09 19.60
C VAL A 138 -1.13 -7.57 19.88
N ILE A 139 -2.00 -8.21 19.10
CA ILE A 139 -2.30 -9.64 19.27
C ILE A 139 -1.04 -10.48 19.05
N ASP A 140 -0.22 -10.17 18.03
CA ASP A 140 1.05 -10.86 17.78
C ASP A 140 2.04 -10.73 18.95
N LEU A 141 2.13 -9.55 19.58
CA LEU A 141 2.98 -9.32 20.73
C LEU A 141 2.52 -10.09 21.97
N GLU A 142 1.21 -10.15 22.21
CA GLU A 142 0.65 -10.95 23.31
C GLU A 142 0.95 -12.45 23.13
N VAL A 143 0.77 -12.97 21.91
CA VAL A 143 1.11 -14.36 21.57
C VAL A 143 2.57 -14.66 21.84
N LYS A 144 3.49 -13.76 21.46
CA LYS A 144 4.93 -13.93 21.72
C LYS A 144 5.28 -13.92 23.21
N LYS A 145 4.62 -13.09 24.00
CA LYS A 145 4.82 -13.03 25.46
C LYS A 145 4.38 -14.33 26.13
N SER A 146 3.22 -14.87 25.75
CA SER A 146 2.69 -16.13 26.30
C SER A 146 3.43 -17.39 25.85
N ALA A 147 4.33 -17.28 24.87
CA ALA A 147 5.16 -18.38 24.38
C ALA A 147 6.57 -18.40 25.00
N ARG A 148 6.96 -17.34 25.72
CA ARG A 148 8.20 -17.26 26.51
C ARG A 148 7.92 -17.70 27.93
#